data_AF-A0A2W4TNZ0-F1
#
_entry.id   AF-A0A2W4TNZ0-F1
#
_cell.length_a   1.000
_cell.length_b   1.000
_cell.length_c   1.000
_cell.angle_alpha   90.00
_cell.angle_beta   90.00
_cell.angle_gamma   90.00
#
_symmetry.space_group_name_H-M   'P 1'
#
loop_
_entity.id
_entity.type
_entity.pdbx_description
1 polymer ?
#
loop_
_entity_poly.entity_id
_entity_poly.type
_entity_poly.pdbx_seq_one_letter_code
_entity_poly.pdbx_strand_id
1 'polypeptide(L)'
;MALSLDFPQEKQTESTSDFPFKVIFWIALYTPFEEFFLRWLPTPVAVALRFVPELILYALLFQVCGLKLLRGQPLKRTPIDWIVLAFFVATAISMVINDSSIKGSFVNMRTIWRYLSVFYVIVNIEISRPDLKRLLSGLRVVMIAQGILGSIQYFLPDSFNRAFFAPKGFSIGNYQGGSNAAETGGVKVGSTSGTFSDPAILSAFMIIALALFFGTAYVGGGTLLPSLKDWGGIGTLMFAIFATKKRAALALALLIPPLIIYVYGRSKRLANMGWFYGMVALVGVIAILAVGVASSSMSGVDEREQSVSLSDYFLQVFTPDYWENSNETARGWFMSTILHAVLSTRSWFGFGPDAWHTFQAIEDTMTKGDDMDKLWRDAGVFDDGFWFAFIAYFGFVGTAIYVFMLKRLYDAGKWLARVSTEPEYRTLGSTFATLIIITILYTFVERIFRLRAFSFYFWLLAGLVVNACHLKMAAIKQSRQTF
;
A
#
# COMPACT_ATOMS: atom_id res chain seq x y z
N MET A 1 -13.68 -37.49 -4.27
CA MET A 1 -14.82 -37.49 -3.32
C MET A 1 -14.58 -36.34 -2.35
N ALA A 2 -15.21 -35.19 -2.56
CA ALA A 2 -15.03 -34.01 -1.71
C ALA A 2 -16.10 -34.04 -0.62
N LEU A 3 -15.72 -34.39 0.60
CA LEU A 3 -16.61 -34.35 1.76
C LEU A 3 -16.92 -32.87 2.09
N SER A 4 -18.16 -32.44 1.87
CA SER A 4 -18.66 -31.19 2.41
C SER A 4 -18.84 -31.39 3.92
N LEU A 5 -17.84 -30.98 4.70
CA LEU A 5 -17.96 -30.90 6.15
C LEU A 5 -18.87 -29.72 6.49
N ASP A 6 -20.12 -30.01 6.82
CA ASP A 6 -21.02 -29.04 7.45
C ASP A 6 -20.48 -28.72 8.84
N PHE A 7 -20.13 -27.45 9.04
CA PHE A 7 -19.62 -26.95 10.30
C PHE A 7 -20.77 -26.87 11.32
N PRO A 8 -20.59 -27.37 12.56
CA PRO A 8 -21.56 -27.15 13.63
C PRO A 8 -21.65 -25.65 13.88
N GLN A 9 -22.82 -25.06 13.65
CA GLN A 9 -23.13 -23.71 14.11
C GLN A 9 -23.37 -23.77 15.61
N GLU A 10 -22.29 -23.67 16.38
CA GLU A 10 -22.39 -23.41 17.81
C GLU A 10 -23.15 -22.10 18.00
N LYS A 11 -24.22 -22.13 18.81
CA LYS A 11 -25.13 -21.02 19.05
C LYS A 11 -24.37 -19.92 19.80
N GLN A 12 -23.68 -19.06 19.03
CA GLN A 12 -22.89 -17.96 19.55
C GLN A 12 -23.82 -17.02 20.32
N THR A 13 -23.54 -16.84 21.60
CA THR A 13 -24.09 -15.76 22.41
C THR A 13 -23.68 -14.43 21.78
N GLU A 14 -24.58 -13.85 20.99
CA GLU A 14 -24.55 -12.46 20.57
C GLU A 14 -24.33 -11.59 21.82
N SER A 15 -23.33 -10.69 21.81
CA SER A 15 -23.48 -9.33 22.38
C SER A 15 -22.17 -8.53 22.49
N THR A 16 -20.98 -9.13 22.61
CA THR A 16 -19.75 -8.32 22.88
C THR A 16 -18.57 -8.49 21.92
N SER A 17 -18.48 -9.56 21.12
CA SER A 17 -17.39 -9.74 20.14
C SER A 17 -17.55 -8.89 18.86
N ASP A 18 -18.77 -8.40 18.60
CA ASP A 18 -19.14 -7.66 17.40
C ASP A 18 -18.59 -6.22 17.33
N PHE A 19 -18.43 -5.57 18.48
CA PHE A 19 -18.14 -4.14 18.53
C PHE A 19 -16.79 -3.76 17.88
N PRO A 20 -15.66 -4.39 18.22
CA PRO A 20 -14.37 -4.05 17.61
C PRO A 20 -14.37 -4.25 16.09
N PHE A 21 -15.02 -5.32 15.60
CA PHE A 21 -15.15 -5.57 14.18
C PHE A 21 -15.94 -4.47 13.47
N LYS A 22 -17.10 -4.06 14.02
CA LYS A 22 -17.94 -2.99 13.48
C LYS A 22 -17.17 -1.67 13.39
N VAL A 23 -16.41 -1.32 14.43
CA VAL A 23 -15.60 -0.09 14.43
C VAL A 23 -14.54 -0.14 13.33
N ILE A 24 -13.80 -1.24 13.19
CA ILE A 24 -12.80 -1.38 12.12
C ILE A 24 -13.44 -1.36 10.74
N PHE A 25 -14.59 -2.02 10.57
CA PHE A 25 -15.37 -1.97 9.33
C PHE A 25 -15.72 -0.53 8.96
N TRP A 26 -16.24 0.27 9.89
CA TRP A 26 -16.55 1.68 9.64
C TRP A 26 -15.32 2.54 9.35
N ILE A 27 -14.22 2.35 10.08
CA ILE A 27 -12.95 3.04 9.77
C ILE A 27 -12.48 2.66 8.36
N ALA A 28 -12.60 1.40 7.98
CA ALA A 28 -12.22 0.92 6.65
C ALA A 28 -13.11 1.49 5.53
N LEU A 29 -14.37 1.85 5.81
CA LEU A 29 -15.22 2.55 4.85
C LEU A 29 -14.95 4.06 4.83
N TYR A 30 -14.62 4.66 5.98
CA TYR A 30 -14.37 6.09 6.14
C TYR A 30 -13.02 6.53 5.56
N THR A 31 -11.95 5.74 5.76
CA THR A 31 -10.56 6.12 5.45
C THR A 31 -10.37 6.69 4.05
N PRO A 32 -10.98 6.15 2.97
CA PRO A 32 -10.82 6.71 1.63
C PRO A 32 -11.42 8.11 1.46
N PHE A 33 -12.47 8.41 2.22
CA PHE A 33 -13.19 9.68 2.19
C PHE A 33 -12.71 10.66 3.27
N GLU A 34 -11.77 10.27 4.14
CA GLU A 34 -11.31 11.05 5.28
C GLU A 34 -10.91 12.48 4.88
N GLU A 35 -9.99 12.61 3.92
CA GLU A 35 -9.46 13.92 3.49
C GLU A 35 -10.55 14.81 2.87
N PHE A 36 -11.52 14.21 2.17
CA PHE A 36 -12.66 14.93 1.63
C PHE A 36 -13.54 15.52 2.75
N PHE A 37 -13.85 14.75 3.80
CA PHE A 37 -14.61 15.27 4.93
C PHE A 37 -13.85 16.33 5.72
N LEU A 38 -12.55 16.11 5.96
CA LEU A 38 -11.71 17.03 6.73
C LEU A 38 -11.56 18.40 6.05
N ARG A 39 -11.61 18.47 4.71
CA ARG A 39 -11.55 19.72 3.94
C ARG A 39 -12.62 20.73 4.34
N TRP A 40 -13.82 20.25 4.65
CA TRP A 40 -14.99 21.09 4.93
C TRP A 40 -15.01 21.63 6.37
N LEU A 41 -14.03 21.25 7.19
CA LEU A 41 -13.93 21.68 8.58
C LEU A 41 -12.93 22.83 8.75
N PRO A 42 -13.04 23.63 9.82
CA PRO A 42 -12.01 24.59 10.21
C PRO A 42 -10.67 23.90 10.45
N THR A 43 -9.57 24.54 10.06
CA THR A 43 -8.21 23.95 10.08
C THR A 43 -7.84 23.30 11.42
N PRO A 44 -8.01 23.94 12.59
CA PRO A 44 -7.64 23.30 13.87
C PRO A 44 -8.42 22.02 14.14
N VAL A 45 -9.71 22.00 13.79
CA VAL A 45 -10.60 20.85 13.95
C VAL A 45 -10.21 19.74 12.98
N ALA A 46 -9.93 20.08 11.72
CA ALA A 46 -9.51 19.12 10.70
C ALA A 46 -8.21 18.40 11.09
N VAL A 47 -7.23 19.13 11.65
CA VAL A 47 -5.97 18.53 12.11
C VAL A 47 -6.19 17.61 13.30
N ALA A 48 -7.01 18.00 14.28
CA ALA A 48 -7.32 17.15 15.42
C ALA A 48 -8.04 15.86 14.99
N LEU A 49 -9.06 15.97 14.13
CA LEU A 49 -9.83 14.83 13.65
C LEU A 49 -9.02 13.86 12.79
N ARG A 50 -7.97 14.35 12.11
CA ARG A 50 -7.04 13.50 11.34
C ARG A 50 -6.33 12.44 12.20
N PHE A 51 -6.26 12.62 13.52
CA PHE A 51 -5.67 11.64 14.45
C PHE A 51 -6.71 10.72 15.10
N VAL A 52 -8.00 11.02 14.96
CA VAL A 52 -9.08 10.26 15.62
C VAL A 52 -9.11 8.78 15.18
N PRO A 53 -9.05 8.43 13.88
CA PRO A 53 -9.01 7.02 13.49
C PRO A 53 -7.83 6.27 14.11
N GLU A 54 -6.65 6.90 14.19
CA GLU A 54 -5.45 6.30 14.78
C GLU A 54 -5.63 6.09 16.30
N LEU A 55 -6.16 7.09 17.01
CA LEU A 55 -6.44 6.98 18.44
C LEU A 55 -7.48 5.91 18.77
N ILE A 56 -8.55 5.81 17.97
CA ILE A 56 -9.57 4.75 18.12
C ILE A 56 -8.92 3.37 17.94
N LEU A 57 -8.02 3.20 16.97
CA LEU A 57 -7.33 1.93 16.74
C LEU A 57 -6.40 1.56 17.91
N TYR A 58 -5.72 2.53 18.51
CA TYR A 58 -4.93 2.28 19.72
C TYR A 58 -5.81 1.95 20.94
N ALA A 59 -6.95 2.62 21.09
CA ALA A 59 -7.92 2.29 22.13
C ALA A 59 -8.48 0.87 21.96
N LEU A 60 -8.81 0.47 20.73
CA LEU A 60 -9.21 -0.90 20.40
C LEU A 60 -8.10 -1.92 20.66
N LEU A 61 -6.85 -1.58 20.34
CA LEU A 61 -5.70 -2.44 20.65
C LEU A 61 -5.58 -2.68 22.15
N PHE A 62 -5.68 -1.63 22.96
CA PHE A 62 -5.68 -1.75 24.41
C PHE A 62 -6.89 -2.55 24.92
N GLN A 63 -8.09 -2.30 24.39
CA GLN A 63 -9.30 -3.02 24.77
C GLN A 63 -9.23 -4.51 24.43
N VAL A 64 -8.77 -4.88 23.23
CA VAL A 64 -8.77 -6.27 22.77
C VAL A 64 -7.57 -7.04 23.29
N CYS A 65 -6.37 -6.47 23.20
CA CYS A 65 -5.14 -7.17 23.59
C CYS A 65 -4.78 -6.91 25.06
N GLY A 66 -4.85 -5.64 25.49
CA GLY A 66 -4.51 -5.25 26.86
C GLY A 66 -5.43 -5.90 27.89
N LEU A 67 -6.75 -5.85 27.70
CA LEU A 67 -7.68 -6.47 28.65
C LEU A 67 -7.58 -8.01 28.66
N LYS A 68 -7.24 -8.65 27.54
CA LYS A 68 -6.99 -10.11 27.50
C LYS A 68 -5.79 -10.47 28.36
N LEU A 69 -4.68 -9.74 28.20
CA LEU A 69 -3.49 -9.93 29.02
C LEU A 69 -3.75 -9.68 30.51
N LEU A 70 -4.49 -8.62 30.86
CA LEU A 70 -4.86 -8.32 32.25
C LEU A 70 -5.76 -9.40 32.87
N ARG A 71 -6.54 -10.12 32.05
CA ARG A 71 -7.36 -11.26 32.48
C ARG A 71 -6.60 -12.60 32.47
N GLY A 72 -5.30 -12.60 32.17
CA GLY A 72 -4.48 -13.82 32.06
C GLY A 72 -4.82 -14.69 30.84
N GLN A 73 -5.57 -14.17 29.88
CA GLN A 73 -5.91 -14.89 28.65
C GLN A 73 -4.77 -14.74 27.63
N PRO A 74 -4.30 -15.85 27.03
CA PRO A 74 -3.24 -15.78 26.04
C PRO A 74 -3.72 -15.07 24.76
N LEU A 75 -2.87 -14.21 24.20
CA LEU A 75 -3.08 -13.67 22.86
C LEU A 75 -2.87 -14.76 21.81
N LYS A 76 -3.58 -14.65 20.69
CA LYS A 76 -3.36 -15.54 19.54
C LYS A 76 -1.97 -15.23 18.96
N ARG A 77 -1.08 -16.22 19.02
CA ARG A 77 0.29 -16.12 18.50
C ARG A 77 0.26 -15.96 16.98
N THR A 78 0.96 -14.96 16.47
CA THR A 78 1.05 -14.70 15.02
C THR A 78 2.40 -15.17 14.46
N PRO A 79 2.51 -15.43 13.15
CA PRO A 79 3.79 -15.81 12.55
C PRO A 79 4.84 -14.69 12.54
N ILE A 80 4.48 -13.46 12.95
CA ILE A 80 5.35 -12.29 12.94
C ILE A 80 5.69 -11.73 14.34
N ASP A 81 5.10 -12.22 15.43
CA ASP A 81 5.28 -11.64 16.78
C ASP A 81 6.76 -11.45 17.15
N TRP A 82 7.55 -12.53 17.03
CA TRP A 82 8.98 -12.52 17.33
C TRP A 82 9.79 -11.68 16.33
N ILE A 83 9.34 -11.56 15.09
CA ILE A 83 10.02 -10.82 14.04
C ILE A 83 9.81 -9.31 14.25
N VAL A 84 8.59 -8.92 14.63
CA VAL A 84 8.26 -7.56 15.04
C VAL A 84 9.09 -7.19 16.26
N LEU A 85 9.15 -8.05 17.29
CA LEU A 85 10.00 -7.80 18.46
C LEU A 85 11.47 -7.65 18.07
N ALA A 86 12.01 -8.55 17.24
CA ALA A 86 13.38 -8.46 16.75
C ALA A 86 13.64 -7.16 15.98
N PHE A 87 12.67 -6.68 15.19
CA PHE A 87 12.77 -5.41 14.49
C PHE A 87 12.84 -4.21 15.46
N PHE A 88 11.99 -4.19 16.49
CA PHE A 88 12.03 -3.14 17.52
C PHE A 88 13.34 -3.16 18.32
N VAL A 89 13.86 -4.34 18.65
CA VAL A 89 15.17 -4.49 19.31
C VAL A 89 16.30 -4.00 18.41
N ALA A 90 16.32 -4.39 17.13
CA ALA A 90 17.31 -3.89 16.17
C ALA A 90 17.24 -2.37 15.99
N THR A 91 16.02 -1.80 16.01
CA THR A 91 15.82 -0.35 15.96
C THR A 91 16.35 0.33 17.22
N ALA A 92 16.10 -0.22 18.41
CA ALA A 92 16.64 0.32 19.65
C ALA A 92 18.18 0.27 19.68
N ILE A 93 18.78 -0.81 19.18
CA ILE A 93 20.24 -0.92 19.01
C ILE A 93 20.74 0.18 18.07
N SER A 94 20.07 0.37 16.92
CA SER A 94 20.40 1.44 15.98
C SER A 94 20.34 2.83 16.62
N MET A 95 19.30 3.11 17.40
CA MET A 95 19.14 4.38 18.11
C MET A 95 20.29 4.63 19.09
N VAL A 96 20.69 3.61 19.85
CA VAL A 96 21.75 3.73 20.87
C VAL A 96 23.13 3.88 20.23
N ILE A 97 23.44 3.11 19.18
CA ILE A 97 24.74 3.17 18.49
C ILE A 97 24.95 4.53 17.83
N ASN A 98 23.89 5.13 17.30
CA ASN A 98 23.97 6.38 16.53
C ASN A 98 23.52 7.61 17.32
N ASP A 99 23.33 7.53 18.64
CA ASP A 99 22.82 8.64 19.48
C ASP A 99 21.61 9.37 18.89
N SER A 100 20.70 8.59 18.30
CA SER A 100 19.57 9.12 17.53
C SER A 100 18.51 9.73 18.45
N SER A 101 17.96 10.89 18.09
CA SER A 101 16.91 11.54 18.89
C SER A 101 15.71 10.63 19.11
N ILE A 102 15.35 10.40 20.38
CA ILE A 102 14.18 9.59 20.75
C ILE A 102 12.90 10.16 20.13
N LYS A 103 12.76 11.49 20.10
CA LYS A 103 11.58 12.17 19.54
C LYS A 103 11.48 11.96 18.03
N GLY A 104 12.57 12.20 17.30
CA GLY A 104 12.61 12.01 15.84
C GLY A 104 12.38 10.54 15.46
N SER A 105 13.06 9.64 16.17
CA SER A 105 12.91 8.20 16.06
C SER A 105 11.46 7.74 16.24
N PHE A 106 10.80 8.17 17.31
CA PHE A 106 9.40 7.80 17.58
C PHE A 106 8.45 8.31 16.50
N VAL A 107 8.64 9.53 15.99
CA VAL A 107 7.80 10.10 14.91
C VAL A 107 7.92 9.28 13.62
N ASN A 108 9.14 8.91 13.22
CA ASN A 108 9.35 8.11 12.01
C ASN A 108 8.83 6.68 12.19
N MET A 109 9.14 6.03 13.33
CA MET A 109 8.63 4.69 13.65
C MET A 109 7.10 4.65 13.70
N ARG A 110 6.46 5.62 14.35
CA ARG A 110 4.99 5.76 14.35
C ARG A 110 4.45 5.84 12.93
N THR A 111 5.08 6.60 12.05
CA THR A 111 4.59 6.77 10.66
C THR A 111 4.57 5.44 9.89
N ILE A 112 5.57 4.59 10.11
CA ILE A 112 5.71 3.27 9.45
C ILE A 112 4.76 2.24 10.08
N TRP A 113 4.63 2.25 11.42
CA TRP A 113 3.99 1.17 12.18
C TRP A 113 2.62 1.51 12.78
N ARG A 114 2.10 2.73 12.62
CA ARG A 114 0.82 3.18 13.22
C ARG A 114 -0.35 2.21 13.02
N TYR A 115 -0.42 1.55 11.86
CA TYR A 115 -1.52 0.62 11.52
C TYR A 115 -1.22 -0.84 11.84
N LEU A 116 -0.06 -1.16 12.39
CA LEU A 116 0.22 -2.48 12.98
C LEU A 116 -0.77 -2.79 14.12
N SER A 117 -1.31 -1.76 14.78
CA SER A 117 -2.41 -1.88 15.74
C SER A 117 -3.62 -2.62 15.16
N VAL A 118 -4.04 -2.29 13.92
CA VAL A 118 -5.16 -2.93 13.23
C VAL A 118 -4.91 -4.44 13.07
N PHE A 119 -3.69 -4.82 12.70
CA PHE A 119 -3.30 -6.21 12.54
C PHE A 119 -3.55 -7.00 13.83
N TYR A 120 -3.02 -6.53 14.96
CA TYR A 120 -3.14 -7.24 16.23
C TYR A 120 -4.57 -7.26 16.78
N VAL A 121 -5.36 -6.21 16.56
CA VAL A 121 -6.79 -6.22 16.91
C VAL A 121 -7.51 -7.29 16.10
N ILE A 122 -7.37 -7.28 14.77
CA ILE A 122 -8.06 -8.21 13.88
C ILE A 122 -7.69 -9.67 14.17
N VAL A 123 -6.41 -9.97 14.44
CA VAL A 123 -6.01 -11.34 14.76
C VAL A 123 -6.68 -11.83 16.05
N ASN A 124 -6.85 -10.95 17.04
CA ASN A 124 -7.34 -11.31 18.37
C ASN A 124 -8.86 -11.24 18.56
N ILE A 125 -9.63 -10.84 17.55
CA ILE A 125 -11.09 -10.94 17.55
C ILE A 125 -11.57 -12.22 16.84
N GLU A 126 -12.84 -12.54 17.00
CA GLU A 126 -13.50 -13.61 16.24
C GLU A 126 -14.22 -12.98 15.06
N ILE A 127 -13.95 -13.47 13.85
CA ILE A 127 -14.53 -12.94 12.63
C ILE A 127 -15.28 -14.07 11.95
N SER A 128 -16.59 -13.92 11.87
CA SER A 128 -17.44 -14.87 11.16
C SER A 128 -17.19 -14.77 9.65
N ARG A 129 -17.47 -15.86 8.92
CA ARG A 129 -17.40 -15.84 7.45
C ARG A 129 -18.37 -14.81 6.83
N PRO A 130 -19.62 -14.67 7.30
CA PRO A 130 -20.52 -13.59 6.85
C PRO A 130 -19.93 -12.19 7.04
N ASP A 131 -19.25 -11.95 8.16
CA ASP A 131 -18.62 -10.65 8.44
C ASP A 131 -17.44 -10.38 7.52
N LEU A 132 -16.58 -11.38 7.28
CA LEU A 132 -15.52 -11.26 6.29
C LEU A 132 -16.10 -10.94 4.90
N LYS A 133 -17.17 -11.63 4.49
CA LYS A 133 -17.85 -11.37 3.22
C LYS A 133 -18.39 -9.94 3.15
N ARG A 134 -19.03 -9.47 4.24
CA ARG A 134 -19.55 -8.09 4.36
C ARG A 134 -18.42 -7.06 4.25
N LEU A 135 -17.30 -7.29 4.93
CA LEU A 135 -16.11 -6.44 4.86
C LEU A 135 -15.56 -6.38 3.43
N LEU A 136 -15.26 -7.52 2.81
CA LEU A 136 -14.72 -7.55 1.44
C LEU A 136 -15.68 -6.93 0.43
N SER A 137 -16.99 -7.15 0.57
CA SER A 137 -18.00 -6.52 -0.27
C SER A 137 -18.06 -5.01 -0.07
N GLY A 138 -18.02 -4.53 1.17
CA GLY A 138 -17.99 -3.11 1.50
C GLY A 138 -16.75 -2.42 0.92
N LEU A 139 -15.58 -3.05 1.05
CA LEU A 139 -14.34 -2.56 0.44
C LEU A 139 -14.47 -2.44 -1.08
N ARG A 140 -15.02 -3.46 -1.77
CA ARG A 140 -15.24 -3.39 -3.23
C ARG A 140 -16.12 -2.21 -3.63
N VAL A 141 -17.19 -1.95 -2.90
CA VAL A 141 -18.11 -0.83 -3.18
C VAL A 141 -17.37 0.50 -3.04
N VAL A 142 -16.65 0.70 -1.94
CA VAL A 142 -15.88 1.93 -1.71
C VAL A 142 -14.78 2.11 -2.75
N MET A 143 -14.10 1.02 -3.13
CA MET A 143 -13.06 1.04 -4.15
C MET A 143 -13.62 1.45 -5.53
N ILE A 144 -14.77 0.91 -5.95
CA ILE A 144 -15.43 1.36 -7.18
C ILE A 144 -15.82 2.83 -7.05
N ALA A 145 -16.43 3.24 -5.93
CA ALA A 145 -16.85 4.63 -5.74
C ALA A 145 -15.66 5.60 -5.87
N GLN A 146 -14.51 5.27 -5.27
CA GLN A 146 -13.28 6.03 -5.43
C GLN A 146 -12.74 6.01 -6.87
N GLY A 147 -12.80 4.86 -7.54
CA GLY A 147 -12.44 4.75 -8.96
C GLY A 147 -13.30 5.66 -9.83
N ILE A 148 -14.62 5.68 -9.62
CA ILE A 148 -15.56 6.57 -10.33
C ILE A 148 -15.23 8.03 -10.05
N LEU A 149 -15.03 8.42 -8.77
CA LEU A 149 -14.69 9.79 -8.41
C LEU A 149 -13.36 10.24 -9.03
N GLY A 150 -12.33 9.41 -8.98
CA GLY A 150 -11.04 9.69 -9.63
C GLY A 150 -11.15 9.75 -11.16
N SER A 151 -12.07 8.99 -11.76
CA SER A 151 -12.35 9.04 -13.19
C SER A 151 -13.09 10.32 -13.58
N ILE A 152 -14.11 10.72 -12.82
CA ILE A 152 -14.88 11.95 -13.07
C ILE A 152 -13.96 13.17 -12.96
N GLN A 153 -13.10 13.23 -11.94
CA GLN A 153 -12.14 14.32 -11.75
C GLN A 153 -11.25 14.57 -12.97
N TYR A 154 -10.92 13.53 -13.71
CA TYR A 154 -10.06 13.64 -14.89
C TYR A 154 -10.69 14.58 -15.95
N PHE A 155 -12.01 14.54 -16.08
CA PHE A 155 -12.76 15.32 -17.06
C PHE A 155 -13.20 16.70 -16.53
N LEU A 156 -13.01 16.98 -15.24
CA LEU A 156 -13.40 18.26 -14.66
C LEU A 156 -12.33 19.36 -14.89
N PRO A 157 -12.74 20.64 -14.95
CA PRO A 157 -11.80 21.77 -14.99
C PRO A 157 -10.91 21.80 -13.75
N ASP A 158 -9.64 22.22 -13.90
CA ASP A 158 -8.69 22.28 -12.78
C ASP A 158 -9.14 23.24 -11.67
N SER A 159 -9.83 24.33 -12.02
CA SER A 159 -10.44 25.24 -11.05
C SER A 159 -11.46 24.54 -10.16
N PHE A 160 -12.30 23.68 -10.73
CA PHE A 160 -13.27 22.87 -9.99
C PHE A 160 -12.57 21.82 -9.12
N ASN A 161 -11.58 21.11 -9.69
CA ASN A 161 -10.83 20.11 -8.94
C ASN A 161 -10.10 20.71 -7.72
N ARG A 162 -9.49 21.89 -7.88
CA ARG A 162 -8.87 22.61 -6.76
C ARG A 162 -9.92 23.08 -5.74
N ALA A 163 -11.05 23.62 -6.21
CA ALA A 163 -12.12 24.13 -5.35
C ALA A 163 -12.89 23.04 -4.58
N PHE A 164 -12.98 21.81 -5.11
CA PHE A 164 -13.81 20.75 -4.51
C PHE A 164 -13.02 19.55 -3.97
N PHE A 165 -11.92 19.16 -4.62
CA PHE A 165 -11.15 17.96 -4.27
C PHE A 165 -9.76 18.19 -3.67
N ALA A 166 -9.04 19.26 -4.03
CA ALA A 166 -7.71 19.52 -3.44
C ALA A 166 -7.75 19.72 -1.90
N PRO A 167 -6.87 19.05 -1.13
CA PRO A 167 -6.82 19.22 0.31
C PRO A 167 -6.38 20.64 0.69
N LYS A 168 -6.85 21.16 1.83
CA LYS A 168 -6.33 22.41 2.40
C LYS A 168 -4.97 22.15 3.05
N GLY A 169 -3.98 22.99 2.73
CA GLY A 169 -2.74 23.04 3.49
C GLY A 169 -2.99 23.50 4.94
N PHE A 170 -2.17 23.03 5.87
CA PHE A 170 -2.14 23.57 7.23
C PHE A 170 -0.73 23.58 7.80
N SER A 171 -0.49 24.54 8.69
CA SER A 171 0.68 24.60 9.55
C SER A 171 0.25 24.70 11.01
N ILE A 172 0.81 23.86 11.87
CA ILE A 172 0.67 23.98 13.33
C ILE A 172 2.07 23.98 13.94
N GLY A 173 2.50 25.14 14.46
CA GLY A 173 3.89 25.34 14.91
C GLY A 173 4.86 25.10 13.75
N ASN A 174 5.86 24.24 13.97
CA ASN A 174 6.83 23.83 12.94
C ASN A 174 6.33 22.65 12.07
N TYR A 175 5.11 22.16 12.29
CA TYR A 175 4.55 21.04 11.53
C TYR A 175 3.70 21.56 10.38
N GLN A 176 4.16 21.36 9.14
CA GLN A 176 3.34 21.56 7.94
C GLN A 176 2.72 20.22 7.53
N GLY A 177 1.42 20.21 7.27
CA GLY A 177 0.67 19.02 6.86
C GLY A 177 -0.49 19.38 5.93
N GLY A 178 -0.91 18.43 5.10
CA GLY A 178 -1.74 18.74 3.93
C GLY A 178 -0.85 18.95 2.70
N SER A 179 -1.36 18.67 1.49
CA SER A 179 -0.51 18.69 0.30
C SER A 179 -0.14 20.13 -0.06
N ASN A 180 0.99 20.61 0.44
CA ASN A 180 1.65 21.77 -0.16
C ASN A 180 1.89 21.52 -1.66
N ALA A 181 2.02 20.27 -2.10
CA ALA A 181 2.23 19.90 -3.51
C ALA A 181 1.17 20.43 -4.49
N ALA A 182 -0.11 20.58 -4.09
CA ALA A 182 -1.13 21.13 -4.97
C ALA A 182 -1.09 22.68 -5.06
N GLU A 183 -0.59 23.34 -4.00
CA GLU A 183 -0.47 24.80 -3.91
C GLU A 183 0.91 25.31 -4.41
N THR A 184 1.98 24.51 -4.27
CA THR A 184 3.34 24.81 -4.75
C THR A 184 3.64 24.25 -6.15
N GLY A 185 2.64 23.78 -6.90
CA GLY A 185 2.81 23.31 -8.29
C GLY A 185 3.50 21.94 -8.46
N GLY A 186 3.67 21.16 -7.39
CA GLY A 186 4.29 19.83 -7.41
C GLY A 186 3.39 18.70 -7.94
N VAL A 187 2.08 18.93 -8.05
CA VAL A 187 1.14 17.99 -8.66
C VAL A 187 1.10 18.23 -10.17
N LYS A 188 1.42 17.20 -10.97
CA LYS A 188 1.38 17.28 -12.44
C LYS A 188 0.00 17.77 -12.88
N VAL A 189 -0.03 18.80 -13.74
CA VAL A 189 -1.26 19.38 -14.28
C VAL A 189 -2.17 18.26 -14.81
N GLY A 190 -3.42 18.22 -14.36
CA GLY A 190 -4.42 17.22 -14.74
C GLY A 190 -4.29 15.82 -14.11
N SER A 191 -3.49 15.62 -13.04
CA SER A 191 -3.55 14.36 -12.28
C SER A 191 -4.70 14.34 -11.28
N THR A 192 -5.35 13.19 -11.10
CA THR A 192 -6.49 13.05 -10.19
C THR A 192 -6.10 12.38 -8.87
N SER A 193 -6.80 12.73 -7.79
CA SER A 193 -6.58 12.18 -6.45
C SER A 193 -7.83 11.56 -5.82
N GLY A 194 -8.98 11.60 -6.49
CA GLY A 194 -10.24 11.13 -5.92
C GLY A 194 -10.57 11.94 -4.66
N THR A 195 -11.04 11.30 -3.60
CA THR A 195 -11.21 12.00 -2.31
C THR A 195 -9.92 12.05 -1.48
N PHE A 196 -8.81 11.55 -2.01
CA PHE A 196 -7.52 11.61 -1.34
C PHE A 196 -6.81 12.95 -1.60
N SER A 197 -5.83 13.23 -0.76
CA SER A 197 -4.98 14.41 -0.84
C SER A 197 -3.89 14.33 -1.93
N ASP A 198 -3.58 13.14 -2.44
CA ASP A 198 -2.46 12.91 -3.36
C ASP A 198 -2.77 11.79 -4.38
N PRO A 199 -2.46 11.99 -5.69
CA PRO A 199 -2.54 10.94 -6.71
C PRO A 199 -1.79 9.64 -6.37
N ALA A 200 -0.69 9.70 -5.62
CA ALA A 200 0.05 8.53 -5.12
C ALA A 200 -0.81 7.67 -4.18
N ILE A 201 -1.59 8.32 -3.30
CA ILE A 201 -2.49 7.62 -2.38
C ILE A 201 -3.63 6.96 -3.15
N LEU A 202 -4.25 7.67 -4.08
CA LEU A 202 -5.32 7.11 -4.92
C LEU A 202 -4.81 5.91 -5.71
N SER A 203 -3.69 6.04 -6.42
CA SER A 203 -3.14 4.96 -7.24
C SER A 203 -2.74 3.73 -6.41
N ALA A 204 -2.13 3.93 -5.23
CA ALA A 204 -1.83 2.85 -4.30
C ALA A 204 -3.10 2.16 -3.77
N PHE A 205 -4.15 2.93 -3.46
CA PHE A 205 -5.44 2.38 -3.06
C PHE A 205 -6.13 1.60 -4.20
N MET A 206 -6.06 2.11 -5.43
CA MET A 206 -6.58 1.42 -6.62
C MET A 206 -5.83 0.12 -6.94
N ILE A 207 -4.53 0.02 -6.64
CA ILE A 207 -3.78 -1.26 -6.74
C ILE A 207 -4.36 -2.31 -5.78
N ILE A 208 -4.66 -1.93 -4.54
CA ILE A 208 -5.31 -2.83 -3.57
C ILE A 208 -6.68 -3.26 -4.11
N ALA A 209 -7.44 -2.31 -4.64
CA ALA A 209 -8.73 -2.59 -5.26
C ALA A 209 -8.62 -3.58 -6.40
N LEU A 210 -7.69 -3.36 -7.33
CA LEU A 210 -7.51 -4.21 -8.49
C LEU A 210 -7.12 -5.63 -8.08
N ALA A 211 -6.23 -5.79 -7.09
CA ALA A 211 -5.89 -7.08 -6.53
C ALA A 211 -7.11 -7.80 -5.93
N LEU A 212 -7.97 -7.07 -5.21
CA LEU A 212 -9.20 -7.63 -4.64
C LEU A 212 -10.19 -8.04 -5.74
N PHE A 213 -10.39 -7.20 -6.76
CA PHE A 213 -11.29 -7.48 -7.88
C PHE A 213 -10.86 -8.70 -8.67
N PHE A 214 -9.61 -8.78 -9.10
CA PHE A 214 -9.10 -9.97 -9.78
C PHE A 214 -9.09 -11.21 -8.86
N GLY A 215 -8.81 -11.03 -7.56
CA GLY A 215 -8.92 -12.09 -6.57
C GLY A 215 -10.33 -12.69 -6.54
N THR A 216 -11.36 -11.84 -6.50
CA THR A 216 -12.77 -12.29 -6.52
C THR A 216 -13.16 -12.92 -7.85
N ALA A 217 -12.81 -12.30 -8.97
CA ALA A 217 -13.19 -12.75 -10.31
C ALA A 217 -12.60 -14.14 -10.61
N TYR A 218 -11.32 -14.34 -10.26
CA TYR A 218 -10.64 -15.61 -10.50
C TYR A 218 -11.20 -16.76 -9.65
N VAL A 219 -11.56 -16.47 -8.40
CA VAL A 219 -12.11 -17.48 -7.48
C VAL A 219 -13.54 -17.87 -7.85
N GLY A 220 -14.38 -16.90 -8.22
CA GLY A 220 -15.78 -17.13 -8.53
C GLY A 220 -16.02 -17.76 -9.91
N GLY A 221 -15.26 -17.36 -10.93
CA GLY A 221 -15.51 -17.78 -12.32
C GLY A 221 -14.81 -19.06 -12.74
N GLY A 222 -13.67 -19.43 -12.13
CA GLY A 222 -12.82 -20.54 -12.57
C GLY A 222 -12.20 -20.38 -13.97
N THR A 223 -12.66 -19.38 -14.73
CA THR A 223 -12.19 -18.89 -16.02
C THR A 223 -10.94 -18.03 -15.87
N LEU A 224 -10.18 -17.92 -16.96
CA LEU A 224 -9.00 -17.03 -17.03
C LEU A 224 -9.39 -15.55 -17.01
N LEU A 225 -10.56 -15.23 -17.59
CA LEU A 225 -11.04 -13.86 -17.75
C LEU A 225 -12.16 -13.56 -16.75
N PRO A 226 -12.20 -12.34 -16.18
CA PRO A 226 -13.32 -11.85 -15.38
C PRO A 226 -14.65 -11.91 -16.14
N SER A 227 -15.76 -11.99 -15.40
CA SER A 227 -17.10 -11.93 -16.01
C SER A 227 -17.34 -10.57 -16.64
N LEU A 228 -18.24 -10.47 -17.64
CA LEU A 228 -18.59 -9.19 -18.29
C LEU A 228 -18.99 -8.11 -17.28
N LYS A 229 -19.62 -8.50 -16.15
CA LYS A 229 -20.02 -7.60 -15.07
C LYS A 229 -18.80 -7.04 -14.30
N ASP A 230 -17.74 -7.82 -14.14
CA ASP A 230 -16.52 -7.40 -13.44
C ASP A 230 -15.66 -6.46 -14.29
N TRP A 231 -15.77 -6.54 -15.63
CA TRP A 231 -15.02 -5.68 -16.56
C TRP A 231 -15.32 -4.19 -16.38
N GLY A 232 -16.55 -3.81 -16.09
CA GLY A 232 -16.90 -2.41 -15.80
C GLY A 232 -16.17 -1.87 -14.56
N GLY A 233 -16.11 -2.68 -13.50
CA GLY A 233 -15.35 -2.34 -12.29
C GLY A 233 -13.85 -2.27 -12.55
N ILE A 234 -13.27 -3.29 -13.21
CA ILE A 234 -11.83 -3.32 -13.54
C ILE A 234 -11.44 -2.16 -14.45
N GLY A 235 -12.24 -1.86 -15.48
CA GLY A 235 -12.01 -0.73 -16.38
C GLY A 235 -12.03 0.61 -15.64
N THR A 236 -12.99 0.78 -14.73
CA THR A 236 -13.08 1.97 -13.87
C THR A 236 -11.84 2.14 -12.98
N LEU A 237 -11.38 1.06 -12.34
CA LEU A 237 -10.18 1.09 -11.49
C LEU A 237 -8.91 1.36 -12.31
N MET A 238 -8.76 0.72 -13.47
CA MET A 238 -7.64 0.94 -14.39
C MET A 238 -7.60 2.38 -14.92
N PHE A 239 -8.76 2.93 -15.29
CA PHE A 239 -8.84 4.32 -15.74
C PHE A 239 -8.51 5.29 -14.59
N ALA A 240 -8.97 5.03 -13.37
CA ALA A 240 -8.58 5.84 -12.22
C ALA A 240 -7.06 5.81 -11.97
N ILE A 241 -6.40 4.65 -12.08
CA ILE A 241 -4.93 4.54 -11.99
C ILE A 241 -4.27 5.36 -13.10
N PHE A 242 -4.76 5.24 -14.33
CA PHE A 242 -4.27 6.03 -15.46
C PHE A 242 -4.41 7.54 -15.20
N ALA A 243 -5.57 7.99 -14.72
CA ALA A 243 -5.88 9.39 -14.42
C ALA A 243 -4.99 9.99 -13.32
N THR A 244 -4.42 9.17 -12.43
CA THR A 244 -3.44 9.65 -11.43
C THR A 244 -2.11 10.09 -12.04
N LYS A 245 -1.83 9.73 -13.30
CA LYS A 245 -0.53 9.96 -13.95
C LYS A 245 0.64 9.43 -13.12
N LYS A 246 0.49 8.23 -12.53
CA LYS A 246 1.58 7.49 -11.84
C LYS A 246 1.99 6.26 -12.66
N ARG A 247 3.10 6.38 -13.41
CA ARG A 247 3.62 5.34 -14.34
C ARG A 247 3.83 3.99 -13.65
N ALA A 248 4.51 4.00 -12.51
CA ALA A 248 4.81 2.78 -11.77
C ALA A 248 3.54 2.08 -11.29
N ALA A 249 2.52 2.83 -10.84
CA ALA A 249 1.27 2.23 -10.40
C ALA A 249 0.55 1.51 -11.55
N LEU A 250 0.56 2.10 -12.74
CA LEU A 250 -0.02 1.48 -13.93
C LEU A 250 0.74 0.23 -14.37
N ALA A 251 2.08 0.27 -14.38
CA ALA A 251 2.89 -0.90 -14.69
C ALA A 251 2.63 -2.05 -13.69
N LEU A 252 2.56 -1.73 -12.40
CA LEU A 252 2.25 -2.69 -11.34
C LEU A 252 0.82 -3.24 -11.44
N ALA A 253 -0.14 -2.41 -11.83
CA ALA A 253 -1.52 -2.82 -12.06
C ALA A 253 -1.64 -3.93 -13.12
N LEU A 254 -0.83 -3.84 -14.18
CA LEU A 254 -0.76 -4.88 -15.23
C LEU A 254 -0.15 -6.20 -14.73
N LEU A 255 0.69 -6.17 -13.69
CA LEU A 255 1.29 -7.37 -13.08
C LEU A 255 0.32 -8.09 -12.13
N ILE A 256 -0.76 -7.46 -11.67
CA ILE A 256 -1.65 -8.04 -10.66
C ILE A 256 -2.29 -9.35 -11.14
N PRO A 257 -2.90 -9.45 -12.34
CA PRO A 257 -3.50 -10.69 -12.78
C PRO A 257 -2.52 -11.88 -12.87
N PRO A 258 -1.33 -11.76 -13.50
CA PRO A 258 -0.37 -12.87 -13.55
C PRO A 258 0.13 -13.26 -12.16
N LEU A 259 0.32 -12.30 -11.25
CA LEU A 259 0.71 -12.59 -9.87
C LEU A 259 -0.38 -13.37 -9.12
N ILE A 260 -1.66 -13.05 -9.31
CA ILE A 260 -2.76 -13.82 -8.71
C ILE A 260 -2.72 -15.27 -9.19
N ILE A 261 -2.56 -15.50 -10.50
CA ILE A 261 -2.46 -16.87 -11.05
C ILE A 261 -1.23 -17.60 -10.49
N TYR A 262 -0.10 -16.91 -10.36
CA TYR A 262 1.12 -17.46 -9.78
C TYR A 262 0.91 -17.89 -8.33
N VAL A 263 0.27 -17.06 -7.49
CA VAL A 263 -0.06 -17.40 -6.09
C VAL A 263 -0.91 -18.66 -6.02
N TYR A 264 -1.90 -18.79 -6.90
CA TYR A 264 -2.73 -20.00 -7.04
C TYR A 264 -1.98 -21.25 -7.51
N GLY A 265 -0.75 -21.13 -8.02
CA GLY A 265 0.06 -22.26 -8.43
C GLY A 265 -0.40 -22.93 -9.73
N ARG A 266 -1.13 -22.23 -10.60
CA ARG A 266 -1.59 -22.78 -11.89
C ARG A 266 -0.65 -22.38 -13.03
N SER A 267 0.54 -22.97 -13.07
CA SER A 267 1.62 -22.65 -14.03
C SER A 267 1.21 -22.68 -15.51
N LYS A 268 0.42 -23.68 -15.94
CA LYS A 268 -0.07 -23.77 -17.33
C LYS A 268 -0.94 -22.56 -17.73
N ARG A 269 -1.73 -22.02 -16.80
CA ARG A 269 -2.56 -20.83 -17.03
C ARG A 269 -1.74 -19.55 -17.04
N LEU A 270 -0.63 -19.52 -16.29
CA LEU A 270 0.31 -18.39 -16.30
C LEU A 270 0.93 -18.21 -17.69
N ALA A 271 1.34 -19.30 -18.34
CA ALA A 271 1.90 -19.25 -19.70
C ALA A 271 0.89 -18.69 -20.71
N ASN A 272 -0.35 -19.19 -20.72
CA ASN A 272 -1.40 -18.70 -21.62
C ASN A 272 -1.71 -17.21 -21.39
N MET A 273 -1.69 -16.77 -20.14
CA MET A 273 -1.92 -15.37 -19.83
C MET A 273 -0.71 -14.50 -20.19
N GLY A 274 0.52 -15.00 -20.01
CA GLY A 274 1.73 -14.34 -20.51
C GLY A 274 1.65 -14.09 -22.02
N TRP A 275 1.20 -15.08 -22.79
CA TRP A 275 0.92 -14.90 -24.22
C TRP A 275 -0.14 -13.85 -24.51
N PHE A 276 -1.26 -13.87 -23.78
CA PHE A 276 -2.32 -12.86 -23.93
C PHE A 276 -1.82 -11.44 -23.62
N TYR A 277 -1.12 -11.24 -22.50
CA TYR A 277 -0.54 -9.95 -22.14
C TYR A 277 0.53 -9.50 -23.14
N GLY A 278 1.36 -10.43 -23.61
CA GLY A 278 2.34 -10.16 -24.66
C GLY A 278 1.67 -9.67 -25.95
N MET A 279 0.57 -10.31 -26.36
CA MET A 279 -0.23 -9.89 -27.52
C MET A 279 -0.87 -8.51 -27.30
N VAL A 280 -1.50 -8.26 -26.16
CA VAL A 280 -2.10 -6.96 -25.84
C VAL A 280 -1.06 -5.85 -25.78
N ALA A 281 0.10 -6.11 -25.17
CA ALA A 281 1.21 -5.16 -25.12
C ALA A 281 1.75 -4.87 -26.51
N LEU A 282 1.93 -5.89 -27.35
CA LEU A 282 2.36 -5.74 -28.74
C LEU A 282 1.37 -4.91 -29.55
N VAL A 283 0.07 -5.21 -29.46
CA VAL A 283 -0.99 -4.42 -30.12
C VAL A 283 -1.02 -2.99 -29.60
N GLY A 284 -0.83 -2.78 -28.30
CA GLY A 284 -0.75 -1.46 -27.69
C GLY A 284 0.44 -0.65 -28.21
N VAL A 285 1.62 -1.26 -28.33
CA VAL A 285 2.81 -0.63 -28.92
C VAL A 285 2.57 -0.29 -30.39
N ILE A 286 2.00 -1.21 -31.18
CA ILE A 286 1.66 -0.97 -32.59
C ILE A 286 0.67 0.18 -32.72
N ALA A 287 -0.36 0.23 -31.88
CA ALA A 287 -1.36 1.30 -31.88
C ALA A 287 -0.74 2.66 -31.51
N ILE A 288 0.12 2.71 -30.49
CA ILE A 288 0.84 3.94 -30.09
C ILE A 288 1.76 4.41 -31.21
N LEU A 289 2.50 3.51 -31.86
CA LEU A 289 3.37 3.85 -32.99
C LEU A 289 2.55 4.35 -34.19
N ALA A 290 1.42 3.70 -34.50
CA ALA A 290 0.54 4.12 -35.59
C ALA A 290 -0.11 5.49 -35.33
N VAL A 291 -0.53 5.76 -34.08
CA VAL A 291 -1.10 7.05 -33.69
C VAL A 291 -0.04 8.14 -33.58
N GLY A 292 1.17 7.83 -33.09
CA GLY A 292 2.29 8.77 -33.01
C GLY A 292 2.75 9.29 -34.38
N VAL A 293 2.65 8.45 -35.42
CA VAL A 293 2.87 8.86 -36.82
C VAL A 293 1.71 9.72 -37.36
N ALA A 294 0.49 9.57 -36.83
CA ALA A 294 -0.67 10.36 -37.23
C ALA A 294 -0.76 11.71 -36.51
N SER A 295 -0.33 11.80 -35.25
CA SER A 295 -0.43 13.04 -34.43
C SER A 295 0.46 14.19 -34.90
N SER A 296 1.47 13.93 -35.75
CA SER A 296 2.24 15.00 -36.42
C SER A 296 1.42 15.81 -37.45
N SER A 297 0.12 15.51 -37.63
CA SER A 297 -0.75 16.15 -38.62
C SER A 297 -1.94 16.94 -38.05
N MET A 298 -2.12 17.00 -36.72
CA MET A 298 -3.26 17.72 -36.10
C MET A 298 -2.78 18.92 -35.26
N SER A 299 -2.74 20.10 -35.87
CA SER A 299 -2.50 21.38 -35.20
C SER A 299 -3.82 21.92 -34.61
N GLY A 300 -4.07 21.71 -33.33
CA GLY A 300 -5.20 22.39 -32.68
C GLY A 300 -5.72 21.75 -31.40
N VAL A 301 -4.86 21.28 -30.50
CA VAL A 301 -5.32 20.75 -29.21
C VAL A 301 -4.80 21.58 -28.04
N ASP A 302 -5.73 21.81 -27.10
CA ASP A 302 -5.67 22.68 -25.92
C ASP A 302 -4.34 22.66 -25.14
N GLU A 303 -4.05 23.77 -24.45
CA GLU A 303 -2.90 23.97 -23.54
C GLU A 303 -2.72 22.86 -22.48
N ARG A 304 -3.74 22.05 -22.19
CA ARG A 304 -3.63 20.86 -21.31
C ARG A 304 -2.81 19.73 -21.95
N GLU A 305 -2.87 19.58 -23.28
CA GLU A 305 -2.10 18.58 -24.05
C GLU A 305 -0.66 19.04 -24.37
N GLN A 306 -0.38 20.34 -24.31
CA GLN A 306 0.98 20.85 -24.48
C GLN A 306 1.94 20.42 -23.36
N SER A 307 1.43 19.97 -22.21
CA SER A 307 2.28 19.70 -21.04
C SER A 307 3.00 18.33 -21.07
N VAL A 308 2.44 17.28 -21.69
CA VAL A 308 3.15 16.02 -22.00
C VAL A 308 2.37 15.21 -23.04
N SER A 309 2.94 14.92 -24.21
CA SER A 309 2.33 13.95 -25.12
C SER A 309 2.24 12.57 -24.43
N LEU A 310 1.10 11.88 -24.54
CA LEU A 310 0.92 10.59 -23.86
C LEU A 310 1.97 9.56 -24.32
N SER A 311 2.38 9.60 -25.59
CA SER A 311 3.46 8.79 -26.14
C SER A 311 4.79 9.08 -25.46
N ASP A 312 5.19 10.35 -25.35
CA ASP A 312 6.43 10.72 -24.68
C ASP A 312 6.37 10.34 -23.20
N TYR A 313 5.21 10.51 -22.58
CA TYR A 313 5.01 10.13 -21.20
C TYR A 313 5.25 8.62 -20.95
N PHE A 314 4.79 7.73 -21.82
CA PHE A 314 5.01 6.30 -21.67
C PHE A 314 6.40 5.84 -22.13
N LEU A 315 6.88 6.37 -23.26
CA LEU A 315 8.11 5.94 -23.88
C LEU A 315 9.36 6.50 -23.21
N GLN A 316 9.25 7.64 -22.50
CA GLN A 316 10.38 8.25 -21.78
C GLN A 316 11.02 7.30 -20.77
N VAL A 317 10.30 6.35 -20.14
CA VAL A 317 10.92 5.40 -19.20
C VAL A 317 11.89 4.43 -19.90
N PHE A 318 11.76 4.28 -21.22
CA PHE A 318 12.63 3.46 -22.04
C PHE A 318 13.75 4.25 -22.73
N THR A 319 13.86 5.57 -22.50
CA THR A 319 14.95 6.37 -23.06
C THR A 319 16.18 6.34 -22.16
N PRO A 320 17.41 6.32 -22.72
CA PRO A 320 18.65 6.42 -21.94
C PRO A 320 18.69 7.67 -21.05
N ASP A 321 18.28 8.82 -21.59
CA ASP A 321 18.27 10.11 -20.89
C ASP A 321 17.47 10.08 -19.60
N TYR A 322 16.36 9.31 -19.55
CA TYR A 322 15.57 9.17 -18.33
C TYR A 322 16.34 8.47 -17.22
N TRP A 323 17.09 7.42 -17.57
CA TRP A 323 17.88 6.65 -16.60
C TRP A 323 19.14 7.39 -16.18
N GLU A 324 19.80 8.08 -17.10
CA GLU A 324 20.92 8.96 -16.80
C GLU A 324 20.47 10.06 -15.84
N ASN A 325 19.41 10.81 -16.19
CA ASN A 325 18.85 11.82 -15.29
C ASN A 325 18.39 11.24 -13.95
N SER A 326 17.74 10.07 -13.93
CA SER A 326 17.32 9.42 -12.68
C SER A 326 18.49 8.99 -11.79
N ASN A 327 19.59 8.55 -12.40
CA ASN A 327 20.81 8.14 -11.71
C ASN A 327 21.64 9.33 -11.24
N GLU A 328 21.59 10.44 -11.96
CA GLU A 328 22.36 11.64 -11.63
C GLU A 328 21.60 12.57 -10.69
N THR A 329 20.28 12.74 -10.85
CA THR A 329 19.54 13.81 -10.16
C THR A 329 18.45 13.32 -9.21
N ALA A 330 18.08 12.04 -9.26
CA ALA A 330 16.96 11.52 -8.49
C ALA A 330 17.30 10.25 -7.69
N ARG A 331 16.50 9.20 -7.83
CA ARG A 331 16.49 8.03 -6.94
C ARG A 331 17.75 7.19 -7.05
N GLY A 332 18.35 7.11 -8.25
CA GLY A 332 19.58 6.34 -8.44
C GLY A 332 20.75 6.99 -7.71
N TRP A 333 20.83 8.32 -7.72
CA TRP A 333 21.83 9.06 -6.94
C TRP A 333 21.67 8.78 -5.45
N PHE A 334 20.47 9.00 -4.89
CA PHE A 334 20.19 8.74 -3.48
C PHE A 334 20.47 7.29 -3.07
N MET A 335 20.11 6.31 -3.89
CA MET A 335 20.44 4.91 -3.66
C MET A 335 21.96 4.71 -3.54
N SER A 336 22.73 5.23 -4.49
CA SER A 336 24.19 5.09 -4.49
C SER A 336 24.83 5.76 -3.26
N THR A 337 24.36 6.96 -2.92
CA THR A 337 24.81 7.73 -1.76
C THR A 337 24.54 7.01 -0.45
N ILE A 338 23.32 6.51 -0.24
CA ILE A 338 22.95 5.77 0.99
C ILE A 338 23.78 4.50 1.12
N LEU A 339 23.89 3.71 0.04
CA LEU A 339 24.65 2.47 0.08
C LEU A 339 26.13 2.74 0.34
N HIS A 340 26.70 3.78 -0.28
CA HIS A 340 28.07 4.19 -0.03
C HIS A 340 28.27 4.58 1.44
N ALA A 341 27.42 5.45 1.98
CA ALA A 341 27.49 5.91 3.37
C ALA A 341 27.40 4.73 4.34
N VAL A 342 26.41 3.86 4.19
CA VAL A 342 26.22 2.70 5.10
C VAL A 342 27.38 1.71 5.02
N LEU A 343 27.95 1.49 3.83
CA LEU A 343 29.06 0.56 3.66
C LEU A 343 30.41 1.16 4.12
N SER A 344 30.64 2.46 3.91
CA SER A 344 31.88 3.12 4.29
C SER A 344 32.01 3.25 5.81
N THR A 345 30.92 3.56 6.51
CA THR A 345 30.87 3.64 7.98
C THR A 345 30.67 2.29 8.65
N ARG A 346 30.38 1.23 7.87
CA ARG A 346 30.02 -0.12 8.36
C ARG A 346 28.80 -0.10 9.30
N SER A 347 27.86 0.83 9.10
CA SER A 347 26.64 0.98 9.89
C SER A 347 25.60 -0.12 9.57
N TRP A 348 25.86 -1.37 9.98
CA TRP A 348 24.97 -2.53 9.73
C TRP A 348 23.54 -2.36 10.28
N PHE A 349 23.37 -1.53 11.31
CA PHE A 349 22.10 -1.18 11.94
C PHE A 349 21.54 0.18 11.43
N GLY A 350 22.15 0.80 10.43
CA GLY A 350 21.76 2.12 9.91
C GLY A 350 22.24 3.25 10.81
N PHE A 351 21.70 4.44 10.59
CA PHE A 351 22.04 5.70 11.28
C PHE A 351 21.00 6.13 12.32
N GLY A 352 20.05 5.25 12.64
CA GLY A 352 18.91 5.52 13.52
C GLY A 352 17.68 5.99 12.74
N PRO A 353 16.47 5.82 13.29
CA PRO A 353 15.24 6.20 12.59
C PRO A 353 14.92 7.71 12.65
N ASP A 354 15.74 8.54 13.29
CA ASP A 354 15.61 10.00 13.19
C ASP A 354 16.10 10.49 11.82
N ALA A 355 15.19 11.12 11.06
CA ALA A 355 15.47 11.62 9.73
C ALA A 355 16.60 12.65 9.72
N TRP A 356 16.56 13.62 10.64
CA TRP A 356 17.54 14.69 10.68
C TRP A 356 18.95 14.16 10.96
N HIS A 357 19.08 13.34 11.99
CA HIS A 357 20.34 12.68 12.32
C HIS A 357 20.86 11.79 11.18
N THR A 358 19.97 11.06 10.50
CA THR A 358 20.35 10.23 9.35
C THR A 358 20.93 11.06 8.21
N PHE A 359 20.35 12.22 7.91
CA PHE A 359 20.88 13.12 6.88
C PHE A 359 22.27 13.66 7.26
N GLN A 360 22.45 14.10 8.50
CA GLN A 360 23.76 14.55 8.99
C GLN A 360 24.82 13.45 8.91
N ALA A 361 24.48 12.23 9.35
CA ALA A 361 25.40 11.10 9.30
C ALA A 361 25.79 10.71 7.86
N ILE A 362 24.89 10.91 6.88
CA ILE A 362 25.20 10.71 5.46
C ILE A 362 26.04 11.86 4.91
N GLU A 363 25.71 13.10 5.27
CA GLU A 363 26.47 14.31 4.92
C GLU A 363 27.93 14.20 5.37
N ASP A 364 28.18 13.69 6.58
CA ASP A 364 29.53 13.47 7.13
C ASP A 364 30.38 12.48 6.31
N THR A 365 29.75 11.67 5.45
CA THR A 365 30.47 10.75 4.53
C THR A 365 30.79 11.39 3.18
N MET A 366 30.28 12.58 2.91
CA MET A 366 30.48 13.30 1.64
C MET A 366 31.72 14.19 1.70
N THR A 367 32.43 14.29 0.57
CA THR A 367 33.65 15.11 0.46
C THR A 367 33.45 16.38 -0.38
N LYS A 368 32.32 16.51 -1.08
CA LYS A 368 32.03 17.61 -2.01
C LYS A 368 30.86 18.44 -1.51
N GLY A 369 31.04 19.76 -1.39
CA GLY A 369 29.99 20.68 -0.95
C GLY A 369 28.72 20.62 -1.80
N ASP A 370 28.86 20.52 -3.13
CA ASP A 370 27.71 20.44 -4.05
C ASP A 370 26.81 19.21 -3.79
N ASP A 371 27.39 18.08 -3.36
CA ASP A 371 26.63 16.86 -3.02
C ASP A 371 25.89 17.03 -1.68
N MET A 372 26.48 17.78 -0.73
CA MET A 372 25.86 18.11 0.56
C MET A 372 24.65 19.03 0.36
N ASP A 373 24.81 20.10 -0.43
CA ASP A 373 23.73 21.02 -0.77
C ASP A 373 22.58 20.29 -1.48
N LYS A 374 22.93 19.36 -2.36
CA LYS A 374 21.95 18.51 -3.05
C LYS A 374 21.21 17.57 -2.11
N LEU A 375 21.91 16.93 -1.16
CA LEU A 375 21.28 16.06 -0.16
C LEU A 375 20.17 16.80 0.60
N TRP A 376 20.46 18.02 1.05
CA TRP A 376 19.52 18.84 1.81
C TRP A 376 18.41 19.42 0.94
N ARG A 377 18.72 19.92 -0.26
CA ARG A 377 17.73 20.45 -1.21
C ARG A 377 16.72 19.38 -1.62
N ASP A 378 17.21 18.17 -1.90
CA ASP A 378 16.41 17.09 -2.45
C ASP A 378 16.03 16.04 -1.38
N ALA A 379 16.10 16.38 -0.09
CA ALA A 379 15.77 15.50 1.04
C ALA A 379 14.36 14.88 0.95
N GLY A 380 13.43 15.53 0.23
CA GLY A 380 12.12 14.97 -0.06
C GLY A 380 12.16 13.70 -0.94
N VAL A 381 13.16 13.59 -1.82
CA VAL A 381 13.40 12.47 -2.76
C VAL A 381 14.10 11.30 -2.06
N PHE A 382 14.95 11.57 -1.05
CA PHE A 382 15.57 10.54 -0.21
C PHE A 382 14.55 9.55 0.34
N ASP A 383 13.43 10.11 0.80
CA ASP A 383 12.38 9.33 1.40
C ASP A 383 11.57 8.53 0.34
N ASP A 384 11.56 8.91 -0.95
CA ASP A 384 10.74 8.27 -2.00
C ASP A 384 11.17 6.83 -2.33
N GLY A 385 12.48 6.54 -2.28
CA GLY A 385 13.04 5.20 -2.42
C GLY A 385 13.00 4.45 -1.09
N PHE A 386 11.82 4.01 -0.66
CA PHE A 386 11.59 3.58 0.72
C PHE A 386 12.48 2.42 1.18
N TRP A 387 12.92 1.51 0.30
CA TRP A 387 13.90 0.47 0.66
C TRP A 387 15.25 1.04 1.07
N PHE A 388 15.73 2.06 0.35
CA PHE A 388 17.02 2.68 0.63
C PHE A 388 16.93 3.57 1.87
N ALA A 389 15.83 4.31 2.02
CA ALA A 389 15.53 4.99 3.29
C ALA A 389 15.45 3.99 4.46
N PHE A 390 14.89 2.79 4.25
CA PHE A 390 14.87 1.74 5.28
C PHE A 390 16.27 1.25 5.64
N ILE A 391 17.16 1.08 4.66
CA ILE A 391 18.56 0.74 4.89
C ILE A 391 19.28 1.87 5.63
N ALA A 392 19.02 3.13 5.29
CA ALA A 392 19.59 4.27 6.01
C ALA A 392 19.13 4.30 7.48
N TYR A 393 17.84 4.13 7.74
CA TYR A 393 17.27 4.20 9.09
C TYR A 393 17.58 2.98 9.96
N PHE A 394 17.48 1.77 9.41
CA PHE A 394 17.49 0.51 10.15
C PHE A 394 18.61 -0.46 9.74
N GLY A 395 19.42 -0.07 8.75
CA GLY A 395 20.52 -0.89 8.25
C GLY A 395 20.09 -2.12 7.46
N PHE A 396 21.07 -2.88 7.01
CA PHE A 396 20.84 -4.17 6.36
C PHE A 396 20.17 -5.18 7.29
N VAL A 397 20.49 -5.14 8.59
CA VAL A 397 19.90 -6.05 9.58
C VAL A 397 18.40 -5.78 9.74
N GLY A 398 18.01 -4.54 10.03
CA GLY A 398 16.59 -4.17 10.16
C GLY A 398 15.81 -4.42 8.87
N THR A 399 16.42 -4.13 7.72
CA THR A 399 15.83 -4.39 6.40
C THR A 399 15.62 -5.87 6.15
N ALA A 400 16.58 -6.73 6.48
CA ALA A 400 16.46 -8.19 6.34
C ALA A 400 15.35 -8.76 7.25
N ILE A 401 15.26 -8.30 8.51
CA ILE A 401 14.18 -8.66 9.43
C ILE A 401 12.81 -8.27 8.85
N TYR A 402 12.71 -7.07 8.29
CA TYR A 402 11.48 -6.59 7.66
C TYR A 402 11.08 -7.40 6.42
N VAL A 403 12.03 -7.70 5.53
CA VAL A 403 11.79 -8.60 4.38
C VAL A 403 11.34 -9.98 4.85
N PHE A 404 11.94 -10.50 5.92
CA PHE A 404 11.54 -11.78 6.50
C PHE A 404 10.11 -11.73 7.08
N MET A 405 9.71 -10.62 7.70
CA MET A 405 8.34 -10.39 8.15
C MET A 405 7.35 -10.44 6.97
N LEU A 406 7.64 -9.73 5.87
CA LEU A 406 6.83 -9.76 4.65
C LEU A 406 6.74 -11.17 4.06
N LYS A 407 7.84 -11.91 4.04
CA LYS A 407 7.86 -13.31 3.59
C LYS A 407 6.92 -14.19 4.42
N ARG A 408 6.91 -14.06 5.74
CA ARG A 408 6.03 -14.85 6.62
C ARG A 408 4.55 -14.54 6.39
N LEU A 409 4.23 -13.26 6.18
CA LEU A 409 2.87 -12.83 5.81
C LEU A 409 2.46 -13.35 4.42
N TYR A 410 3.40 -13.38 3.46
CA TYR A 410 3.18 -13.94 2.13
C TYR A 410 2.90 -15.44 2.20
N ASP A 411 3.69 -16.18 2.97
CA ASP A 411 3.52 -17.62 3.18
C ASP A 411 2.13 -17.92 3.77
N ALA A 412 1.66 -17.12 4.74
CA ALA A 412 0.32 -17.23 5.31
C ALA A 412 -0.79 -16.96 4.29
N GLY A 413 -0.69 -15.88 3.50
CA GLY A 413 -1.67 -15.56 2.46
C GLY A 413 -1.73 -16.63 1.36
N LYS A 414 -0.57 -17.10 0.92
CA LYS A 414 -0.44 -18.18 -0.08
C LYS A 414 -0.98 -19.50 0.43
N TRP A 415 -0.70 -19.85 1.70
CA TRP A 415 -1.27 -21.05 2.33
C TRP A 415 -2.80 -20.97 2.38
N LEU A 416 -3.34 -19.83 2.85
CA LEU A 416 -4.79 -19.62 2.93
C LEU A 416 -5.47 -19.74 1.56
N ALA A 417 -4.85 -19.17 0.53
CA ALA A 417 -5.35 -19.21 -0.85
C ALA A 417 -5.42 -20.64 -1.43
N ARG A 418 -4.50 -21.52 -1.02
CA ARG A 418 -4.36 -22.88 -1.54
C ARG A 418 -5.15 -23.92 -0.76
N VAL A 419 -5.25 -23.76 0.56
CA VAL A 419 -5.87 -24.75 1.45
C VAL A 419 -7.38 -24.51 1.61
N SER A 420 -7.84 -23.26 1.53
CA SER A 420 -9.26 -22.95 1.75
C SER A 420 -10.11 -23.38 0.56
N THR A 421 -11.30 -23.91 0.84
CA THR A 421 -12.33 -24.19 -0.19
C THR A 421 -13.27 -22.99 -0.36
N GLU A 422 -13.44 -22.18 0.68
CA GLU A 422 -14.35 -21.04 0.69
C GLU A 422 -13.83 -19.89 -0.18
N PRO A 423 -14.69 -19.30 -1.02
CA PRO A 423 -14.27 -18.28 -1.95
C PRO A 423 -13.77 -17.01 -1.27
N GLU A 424 -14.31 -16.65 -0.10
CA GLU A 424 -13.89 -15.47 0.65
C GLU A 424 -12.45 -15.59 1.16
N TYR A 425 -12.09 -16.73 1.77
CA TYR A 425 -10.74 -16.99 2.26
C TYR A 425 -9.73 -17.12 1.12
N ARG A 426 -10.12 -17.77 0.03
CA ARG A 426 -9.28 -17.87 -1.17
C ARG A 426 -8.97 -16.50 -1.76
N THR A 427 -10.01 -15.70 -1.96
CA THR A 427 -9.91 -14.30 -2.45
C THR A 427 -8.98 -13.51 -1.55
N LEU A 428 -9.20 -13.53 -0.24
CA LEU A 428 -8.41 -12.80 0.75
C LEU A 428 -6.93 -13.20 0.69
N GLY A 429 -6.65 -14.52 0.73
CA GLY A 429 -5.29 -15.04 0.67
C GLY A 429 -4.56 -14.67 -0.63
N SER A 430 -5.22 -14.81 -1.78
CA SER A 430 -4.60 -14.48 -3.08
C SER A 430 -4.39 -12.99 -3.26
N THR A 431 -5.35 -12.17 -2.81
CA THR A 431 -5.26 -10.70 -2.86
C THR A 431 -4.07 -10.24 -2.03
N PHE A 432 -3.97 -10.69 -0.78
CA PHE A 432 -2.91 -10.25 0.13
C PHE A 432 -1.52 -10.76 -0.29
N ALA A 433 -1.39 -12.02 -0.69
CA ALA A 433 -0.12 -12.55 -1.17
C ALA A 433 0.36 -11.83 -2.45
N THR A 434 -0.55 -11.49 -3.36
CA THR A 434 -0.24 -10.65 -4.53
C THR A 434 0.18 -9.25 -4.09
N LEU A 435 -0.56 -8.66 -3.15
CA LEU A 435 -0.28 -7.32 -2.64
C LEU A 435 1.11 -7.25 -2.00
N ILE A 436 1.60 -8.28 -1.31
CA ILE A 436 2.97 -8.28 -0.77
C ILE A 436 4.03 -8.20 -1.88
N ILE A 437 3.87 -8.95 -2.98
CA ILE A 437 4.81 -8.87 -4.10
C ILE A 437 4.76 -7.47 -4.72
N ILE A 438 3.56 -6.94 -4.96
CA ILE A 438 3.39 -5.57 -5.46
C ILE A 438 3.97 -4.54 -4.48
N THR A 439 3.80 -4.74 -3.18
CA THR A 439 4.35 -3.88 -2.12
C THR A 439 5.87 -3.83 -2.24
N ILE A 440 6.54 -4.98 -2.34
CA ILE A 440 8.00 -5.04 -2.47
C ILE A 440 8.47 -4.25 -3.70
N LEU A 441 7.81 -4.43 -4.85
CA LEU A 441 8.16 -3.71 -6.08
C LEU A 441 7.85 -2.22 -6.01
N TYR A 442 6.68 -1.85 -5.47
CA TYR A 442 6.23 -0.46 -5.43
C TYR A 442 7.06 0.38 -4.44
N THR A 443 7.59 -0.25 -3.40
CA THR A 443 8.44 0.37 -2.37
C THR A 443 9.78 0.87 -2.93
N PHE A 444 10.23 0.41 -4.11
CA PHE A 444 11.38 0.99 -4.81
C PHE A 444 11.09 2.37 -5.42
N VAL A 445 9.81 2.68 -5.64
CA VAL A 445 9.36 3.86 -6.37
C VAL A 445 8.60 4.82 -5.45
N GLU A 446 7.87 4.32 -4.45
CA GLU A 446 7.00 5.12 -3.61
C GLU A 446 7.02 4.68 -2.14
N ARG A 447 6.68 5.62 -1.25
CA ARG A 447 6.59 5.43 0.21
C ARG A 447 5.29 4.82 0.67
N ILE A 448 4.94 3.67 0.12
CA ILE A 448 3.59 3.11 0.29
C ILE A 448 3.20 2.89 1.77
N PHE A 449 4.14 2.59 2.68
CA PHE A 449 3.83 2.45 4.11
C PHE A 449 3.64 3.78 4.86
N ARG A 450 4.16 4.90 4.33
CA ARG A 450 3.79 6.23 4.82
C ARG A 450 2.43 6.68 4.31
N LEU A 451 1.98 6.17 3.15
CA LEU A 451 0.65 6.44 2.62
C LEU A 451 -0.40 5.81 3.54
N ARG A 452 -1.19 6.67 4.19
CA ARG A 452 -2.11 6.29 5.26
C ARG A 452 -3.08 5.18 4.85
N ALA A 453 -3.79 5.39 3.75
CA ALA A 453 -4.79 4.46 3.25
C ALA A 453 -4.15 3.11 2.91
N PHE A 454 -3.05 3.11 2.16
CA PHE A 454 -2.35 1.88 1.79
C PHE A 454 -1.90 1.08 3.01
N SER A 455 -1.21 1.72 3.96
CA SER A 455 -0.72 1.08 5.17
C SER A 455 -1.87 0.51 6.02
N PHE A 456 -2.97 1.26 6.20
CA PHE A 456 -4.16 0.78 6.89
C PHE A 456 -4.71 -0.51 6.26
N TYR A 457 -4.97 -0.51 4.94
CA TYR A 457 -5.52 -1.68 4.27
C TYR A 457 -4.54 -2.86 4.19
N PHE A 458 -3.24 -2.59 4.05
CA PHE A 458 -2.22 -3.63 4.08
C PHE A 458 -2.28 -4.39 5.42
N TRP A 459 -2.25 -3.68 6.55
CA TRP A 459 -2.29 -4.29 7.88
C TRP A 459 -3.66 -4.90 8.23
N LEU A 460 -4.76 -4.31 7.73
CA LEU A 460 -6.10 -4.90 7.84
C LEU A 460 -6.15 -6.27 7.13
N LEU A 461 -5.73 -6.33 5.85
CA LEU A 461 -5.72 -7.58 5.09
C LEU A 461 -4.77 -8.62 5.69
N ALA A 462 -3.60 -8.18 6.17
CA ALA A 462 -2.66 -9.04 6.90
C ALA A 462 -3.31 -9.69 8.12
N GLY A 463 -4.00 -8.88 8.92
CA GLY A 463 -4.69 -9.35 10.13
C GLY A 463 -5.79 -10.35 9.78
N LEU A 464 -6.59 -10.06 8.76
CA LEU A 464 -7.67 -10.94 8.31
C LEU A 464 -7.14 -12.28 7.81
N VAL A 465 -6.04 -12.28 7.05
CA VAL A 465 -5.40 -13.51 6.56
C VAL A 465 -4.94 -14.37 7.73
N VAL A 466 -4.23 -13.79 8.70
CA VAL A 466 -3.73 -14.54 9.87
C VAL A 466 -4.89 -15.04 10.74
N ASN A 467 -5.91 -14.21 10.96
CA ASN A 467 -7.14 -14.62 11.65
C ASN A 467 -7.80 -15.83 10.97
N ALA A 468 -8.01 -15.75 9.66
CA ALA A 468 -8.59 -16.85 8.87
C ALA A 468 -7.72 -18.11 8.89
N CYS A 469 -6.39 -17.96 8.91
CA CYS A 469 -5.47 -19.09 9.05
C CYS A 469 -5.67 -19.81 10.38
N HIS A 470 -5.81 -19.08 11.49
CA HIS A 470 -6.08 -19.69 12.80
C HIS A 470 -7.40 -20.46 12.81
N LEU A 471 -8.48 -19.88 12.29
CA LEU A 471 -9.79 -20.54 12.19
C LEU A 471 -9.69 -21.83 11.37
N LYS A 472 -8.98 -21.79 10.23
CA LYS A 472 -8.78 -22.96 9.37
C LYS A 472 -7.94 -24.05 10.01
N MET A 473 -6.84 -23.68 10.66
CA MET A 473 -5.99 -24.65 11.37
C MET A 473 -6.73 -25.31 12.54
N ALA A 474 -7.55 -24.56 13.28
CA ALA A 474 -8.39 -25.10 14.35
C ALA A 474 -9.39 -26.12 13.80
N ALA A 475 -10.09 -25.79 12.70
CA ALA A 475 -11.03 -26.70 12.05
C ALA A 475 -10.36 -27.99 11.53
N ILE A 476 -9.17 -27.90 10.93
CA ILE A 476 -8.41 -29.07 10.47
C ILE A 476 -7.96 -29.94 11.66
N LYS A 477 -7.58 -29.33 12.79
CA LYS A 477 -7.18 -30.07 13.99
C LYS A 477 -8.38 -30.81 14.59
N GLN A 478 -9.55 -30.17 14.64
CA GLN A 478 -10.78 -30.76 15.15
C GLN A 478 -11.22 -31.95 14.29
N SER A 479 -11.19 -31.83 12.96
CA SER A 479 -11.56 -32.94 12.08
C SER A 479 -10.62 -34.14 12.22
N ARG A 480 -9.33 -33.93 12.50
CA ARG A 480 -8.37 -35.02 12.77
C ARG A 480 -8.57 -35.72 14.11
N GLN A 481 -9.29 -35.11 15.06
CA GLN A 481 -9.58 -35.73 16.36
C GLN A 481 -10.87 -36.56 16.33
N THR A 482 -11.74 -36.33 15.35
CA THR A 482 -12.99 -37.06 15.17
C THR A 482 -12.85 -38.33 14.31
N PHE A 483 -11.72 -38.49 13.61
CA PHE A 483 -11.32 -39.71 12.91
C PHE A 483 -10.23 -40.42 13.70
#